data_AF-A0A545T7X7-F1
#
_entry.id   AF-A0A545T7X7-F1
#
_cell.length_a   1.000
_cell.length_b   1.000
_cell.length_c   1.000
_cell.angle_alpha   90.00
_cell.angle_beta   90.00
_cell.angle_gamma   90.00
#
_symmetry.space_group_name_H-M   'P 1'
#
loop_
_entity.id
_entity.type
_entity.pdbx_description
1 polymer ?
#
loop_
_entity_poly.entity_id
_entity_poly.type
_entity_poly.pdbx_seq_one_letter_code
_entity_poly.pdbx_strand_id
1 'polypeptide(L)'
;MSILPIGHLAFTKADINVLVEAGTHLVDDQRAGSCVPVEIDNGEVVVAILDQDDEYLLCAFGKDHGWYCAYDSEWSVIARSQFIQDVIDVLPTVAENNDRRSAANAA
;
A
#
# COMPACT_ATOMS: atom_id res chain seq x y z
N MET A 1 3.40 20.15 14.56
CA MET A 1 2.84 18.80 14.71
C MET A 1 4.00 17.83 14.61
N SER A 2 4.31 17.07 15.67
CA SER A 2 5.47 16.16 15.68
C SER A 2 5.09 14.87 14.97
N ILE A 3 5.62 14.68 13.77
CA ILE A 3 5.56 13.43 13.02
C ILE A 3 6.49 12.48 13.77
N LEU A 4 5.94 11.51 14.51
CA LEU A 4 6.76 10.56 15.25
C LEU A 4 7.40 9.60 14.23
N PRO A 5 8.73 9.43 14.22
CA PRO A 5 9.32 8.27 13.57
C PRO A 5 8.85 7.08 14.38
N ILE A 6 7.96 6.27 13.82
CA ILE A 6 7.57 5.03 14.47
C ILE A 6 8.69 4.01 14.23
N GLY A 7 9.82 4.26 14.89
CA GLY A 7 11.07 3.49 14.87
C GLY A 7 10.97 2.21 15.68
N HIS A 8 9.87 1.46 15.55
CA HIS A 8 9.74 0.13 16.14
C HIS A 8 9.90 -0.95 15.06
N LEU A 9 10.45 -2.09 15.44
CA LEU A 9 10.72 -3.19 14.49
C LEU A 9 9.45 -3.83 13.93
N ALA A 10 8.38 -3.89 14.73
CA ALA A 10 7.12 -4.54 14.35
C ALA A 10 6.29 -3.69 13.38
N PHE A 11 5.31 -4.27 12.71
CA PHE A 11 4.26 -3.54 12.00
C PHE A 11 3.02 -3.49 12.91
N THR A 12 2.63 -2.30 13.37
CA THR A 12 1.59 -2.17 14.40
C THR A 12 0.23 -1.87 13.83
N LYS A 13 -0.81 -2.06 14.65
CA LYS A 13 -2.18 -1.64 14.33
C LYS A 13 -2.28 -0.14 14.00
N ALA A 14 -1.46 0.70 14.61
CA ALA A 14 -1.45 2.13 14.29
C ALA A 14 -0.94 2.38 12.87
N ASP A 15 0.12 1.69 12.45
CA ASP A 15 0.64 1.78 11.08
C ASP A 15 -0.39 1.29 10.06
N ILE A 16 -1.02 0.14 10.35
CA ILE A 16 -2.07 -0.44 9.50
C ILE A 16 -3.22 0.56 9.32
N ASN A 17 -3.71 1.17 10.40
CA ASN A 17 -4.80 2.14 10.32
C ASN A 17 -4.44 3.34 9.44
N VAL A 18 -3.22 3.88 9.58
CA VAL A 18 -2.75 5.01 8.75
C VAL A 18 -2.70 4.63 7.27
N LEU A 19 -2.18 3.44 6.94
CA LEU A 19 -2.06 2.98 5.55
C LEU A 19 -3.43 2.64 4.94
N VAL A 20 -4.34 2.06 5.73
CA VAL A 20 -5.72 1.80 5.29
C VAL A 20 -6.45 3.13 5.05
N GLU A 21 -6.32 4.12 5.94
CA GLU A 21 -6.93 5.44 5.75
C GLU A 21 -6.40 6.11 4.48
N ALA A 22 -5.08 6.07 4.26
CA ALA A 22 -4.47 6.62 3.05
C ALA A 22 -4.94 5.90 1.76
N GLY A 23 -5.02 4.56 1.78
CA GLY A 23 -5.48 3.77 0.64
C GLY A 23 -6.98 3.89 0.39
N THR A 24 -7.79 4.12 1.42
CA THR A 24 -9.25 4.31 1.30
C THR A 24 -9.59 5.51 0.41
N HIS A 25 -8.76 6.56 0.39
CA HIS A 25 -8.94 7.68 -0.54
C HIS A 25 -8.91 7.24 -2.01
N LEU A 26 -8.06 6.26 -2.38
CA LEU A 26 -8.07 5.71 -3.74
C LEU A 26 -9.34 4.91 -4.05
N VAL A 27 -9.90 4.24 -3.04
CA VAL A 27 -11.16 3.50 -3.19
C VAL A 27 -12.33 4.48 -3.35
N ASP A 28 -12.40 5.51 -2.52
CA ASP A 28 -13.43 6.56 -2.58
C ASP A 28 -13.40 7.30 -3.94
N ASP A 29 -12.22 7.55 -4.48
CA ASP A 29 -12.01 8.15 -5.81
C ASP A 29 -12.22 7.16 -6.97
N GLN A 30 -12.64 5.92 -6.70
CA GLN A 30 -12.81 4.84 -7.68
C GLN A 30 -11.55 4.53 -8.49
N ARG A 31 -10.36 4.68 -7.90
CA ARG A 31 -9.07 4.34 -8.53
C ARG A 31 -8.49 3.01 -8.06
N ALA A 32 -9.08 2.44 -7.01
CA ALA A 32 -8.83 1.10 -6.47
C ALA A 32 -10.18 0.46 -6.06
N GLY A 33 -10.23 -0.87 -5.91
CA GLY A 33 -11.45 -1.57 -5.47
C GLY A 33 -11.50 -1.72 -3.96
N SER A 34 -10.40 -2.12 -3.36
CA SER A 34 -10.31 -2.28 -1.90
C SER A 34 -8.93 -1.96 -1.35
N CYS A 35 -8.91 -1.58 -0.08
CA CYS A 35 -7.69 -1.43 0.71
C CYS A 35 -7.88 -2.18 2.04
N VAL A 36 -7.17 -3.29 2.22
CA VAL A 36 -7.41 -4.21 3.34
C VAL A 36 -6.11 -4.72 3.96
N PRO A 37 -6.08 -4.92 5.29
CA PRO A 37 -4.99 -5.65 5.93
C PRO A 37 -5.11 -7.14 5.63
N VAL A 38 -4.00 -7.76 5.21
CA VAL A 38 -3.91 -9.18 4.84
C VAL A 38 -2.75 -9.81 5.59
N GLU A 39 -2.97 -11.00 6.15
CA GLU A 39 -1.89 -11.84 6.69
C GLU A 39 -1.31 -12.69 5.55
N ILE A 40 0.00 -12.63 5.35
CA ILE A 40 0.73 -13.42 4.34
C ILE A 40 1.28 -14.71 4.94
N ASP A 41 1.76 -15.64 4.10
CA ASP A 41 2.12 -17.02 4.47
C ASP A 41 3.14 -17.17 5.62
N ASN A 42 3.95 -16.15 5.88
CA ASN A 42 4.91 -16.12 6.99
C ASN A 42 4.30 -15.61 8.32
N GLY A 43 3.00 -15.32 8.35
CA GLY A 43 2.27 -14.75 9.49
C GLY A 43 2.45 -13.23 9.65
N GLU A 44 3.14 -12.56 8.73
CA GLU A 44 3.24 -11.10 8.74
C GLU A 44 1.99 -10.47 8.15
N VAL A 45 1.69 -9.25 8.59
CA VAL A 45 0.55 -8.48 8.07
C VAL A 45 1.06 -7.44 7.09
N VAL A 46 0.37 -7.27 5.98
CA VAL A 46 0.55 -6.17 5.03
C VAL A 46 -0.77 -5.44 4.82
N VAL A 47 -0.74 -4.21 4.33
CA VAL A 47 -1.92 -3.51 3.83
C VAL A 47 -1.91 -3.59 2.31
N ALA A 48 -2.82 -4.37 1.74
CA ALA A 48 -2.96 -4.56 0.30
C ALA A 48 -3.96 -3.56 -0.29
N ILE A 49 -3.65 -3.05 -1.48
CA ILE A 49 -4.56 -2.28 -2.32
C ILE A 49 -4.81 -3.11 -3.57
N LEU A 50 -6.08 -3.42 -3.84
CA LEU A 50 -6.50 -4.19 -4.99
C LEU A 50 -7.15 -3.30 -6.05
N ASP A 51 -7.19 -3.78 -7.29
CA ASP A 51 -7.92 -3.14 -8.36
C ASP A 51 -9.44 -3.23 -8.16
N GLN A 52 -10.20 -2.60 -9.06
CA GLN A 52 -11.66 -2.43 -8.89
C GLN A 52 -12.44 -3.75 -8.82
N ASP A 53 -11.89 -4.81 -9.41
CA ASP A 53 -12.49 -6.15 -9.41
C ASP A 53 -11.98 -7.03 -8.26
N ASP A 54 -11.10 -6.50 -7.40
CA ASP A 54 -10.38 -7.21 -6.34
C ASP A 54 -9.57 -8.44 -6.86
N GLU A 55 -9.23 -8.47 -8.15
CA GLU A 55 -8.55 -9.60 -8.79
C GLU A 55 -7.03 -9.43 -8.78
N TYR A 56 -6.54 -8.19 -8.76
CA TYR A 56 -5.12 -7.90 -8.88
C TYR A 56 -4.62 -6.99 -7.76
N LEU A 57 -3.48 -7.36 -7.19
CA LEU A 57 -2.72 -6.50 -6.29
C LEU A 57 -2.17 -5.31 -7.07
N LEU A 58 -2.48 -4.09 -6.62
CA LEU A 58 -1.89 -2.85 -7.15
C LEU A 58 -0.66 -2.43 -6.36
N CYS A 59 -0.74 -2.52 -5.04
CA CYS A 59 0.33 -2.19 -4.12
C CYS A 59 0.11 -2.90 -2.78
N ALA A 60 1.20 -3.25 -2.10
CA ALA A 60 1.14 -3.67 -0.70
C ALA A 60 2.08 -2.82 0.16
N PHE A 61 1.70 -2.57 1.41
CA PHE A 61 2.54 -1.90 2.39
C PHE A 61 2.84 -2.83 3.55
N GLY A 62 4.10 -2.85 3.97
CA GLY A 62 4.53 -3.66 5.10
C GLY A 62 5.71 -3.04 5.82
N LYS A 63 6.29 -3.80 6.73
CA LYS A 63 7.53 -3.43 7.42
C LYS A 63 8.54 -4.55 7.32
N ASP A 64 9.75 -4.20 6.89
CA ASP A 64 10.87 -5.13 6.77
C ASP A 64 12.08 -4.61 7.55
N HIS A 65 12.52 -5.36 8.55
CA HIS A 65 13.63 -5.01 9.44
C HIS A 65 13.55 -3.56 10.00
N GLY A 66 12.33 -3.10 10.33
CA GLY A 66 12.08 -1.76 10.87
C GLY A 66 11.89 -0.66 9.83
N TRP A 67 11.96 -0.97 8.53
CA TRP A 67 11.68 -0.03 7.44
C TRP A 67 10.28 -0.22 6.91
N TYR A 68 9.56 0.87 6.68
CA TYR A 68 8.34 0.82 5.89
C TYR A 68 8.70 0.53 4.44
N CYS A 69 7.96 -0.38 3.83
CA CYS A 69 8.14 -0.77 2.44
C CYS A 69 6.80 -0.68 1.71
N ALA A 70 6.84 -0.19 0.49
CA ALA A 70 5.78 -0.38 -0.50
C ALA A 70 6.25 -1.38 -1.55
N TYR A 71 5.37 -2.27 -1.95
CA TYR A 71 5.62 -3.35 -2.89
C TYR A 71 4.65 -3.26 -4.07
N ASP A 72 5.11 -3.61 -5.26
CA ASP A 72 4.23 -3.78 -6.42
C ASP A 72 3.59 -5.18 -6.46
N SER A 73 2.88 -5.48 -7.54
CA SER A 73 2.19 -6.76 -7.77
C SER A 73 3.14 -7.97 -7.84
N GLU A 74 4.43 -7.76 -8.10
CA GLU A 74 5.45 -8.79 -8.13
C GLU A 74 6.21 -8.91 -6.81
N TRP A 75 5.74 -8.24 -5.75
CA TRP A 75 6.41 -8.11 -4.45
C TRP A 75 7.79 -7.44 -4.54
N SER A 76 8.04 -6.65 -5.59
CA SER A 76 9.25 -5.85 -5.70
C SER A 76 9.09 -4.56 -4.91
N VAL A 77 10.14 -4.17 -4.17
CA VAL A 77 10.14 -2.94 -3.38
C VAL A 77 10.16 -1.72 -4.30
N ILE A 78 9.10 -0.93 -4.27
CA ILE A 78 8.98 0.32 -5.03
C ILE A 78 9.28 1.57 -4.19
N ALA A 79 9.14 1.48 -2.86
CA ALA A 79 9.62 2.49 -1.93
C ALA A 79 10.02 1.88 -0.60
N ARG A 80 11.03 2.47 0.05
CA ARG A 80 11.51 2.06 1.38
C ARG A 80 11.95 3.27 2.18
N SER A 81 11.41 3.46 3.38
CA SER A 81 11.79 4.56 4.27
C SER A 81 11.60 4.25 5.75
N GLN A 82 12.21 5.06 6.61
CA GLN A 82 11.93 5.08 8.04
C GLN A 82 10.63 5.83 8.37
N PHE A 83 10.10 6.61 7.43
CA PHE A 83 8.87 7.37 7.59
C PHE A 83 7.75 6.75 6.76
N ILE A 84 6.60 6.53 7.40
CA ILE A 84 5.41 5.95 6.76
C ILE A 84 4.88 6.85 5.63
N GLN A 85 5.07 8.18 5.74
CA GLN A 85 4.64 9.12 4.71
C GLN A 85 5.35 8.88 3.38
N ASP A 86 6.66 8.60 3.41
CA ASP A 86 7.44 8.43 2.19
C ASP A 86 7.01 7.19 1.38
N VAL A 87 6.46 6.17 2.04
CA VAL A 87 5.87 5.03 1.34
C VAL A 87 4.44 5.34 0.87
N ILE A 88 3.67 6.15 1.60
CA ILE A 88 2.33 6.59 1.18
C ILE A 88 2.41 7.46 -0.09
N ASP A 89 3.49 8.23 -0.26
CA ASP A 89 3.68 9.10 -1.41
C ASP A 89 3.79 8.36 -2.76
N VAL A 90 3.85 7.02 -2.75
CA VAL A 90 3.76 6.20 -3.98
C VAL A 90 2.33 6.02 -4.51
N LEU A 91 1.31 6.25 -3.68
CA LEU A 91 -0.10 6.00 -4.03
C LEU A 91 -0.55 6.68 -5.33
N PRO A 92 -0.19 7.95 -5.62
CA PRO A 92 -0.53 8.57 -6.90
C PRO A 92 0.01 7.79 -8.10
N THR A 93 1.25 7.30 -8.03
CA THR A 93 1.88 6.51 -9.09
C THR A 93 1.22 5.14 -9.25
N VAL A 94 0.85 4.49 -8.15
CA VAL A 94 0.10 3.22 -8.16
C VAL A 94 -1.22 3.41 -8.91
N ALA A 95 -1.96 4.46 -8.57
CA ALA A 95 -3.24 4.74 -9.18
C ALA A 95 -3.12 5.09 -10.68
N GLU A 96 -2.12 5.90 -11.06
CA GLU A 96 -1.85 6.20 -12.48
C GLU A 96 -1.49 4.95 -13.30
N ASN A 97 -0.74 4.01 -12.72
CA ASN A 97 -0.41 2.75 -13.38
C ASN A 97 -1.67 1.90 -13.58
N ASN A 98 -2.57 1.87 -12.60
CA ASN A 98 -3.85 1.17 -12.71
C ASN A 98 -4.75 1.75 -13.81
N ASP A 99 -4.86 3.09 -13.87
CA ASP A 99 -5.64 3.78 -14.90
C ASP A 99 -5.11 3.45 -16.31
N ARG A 100 -3.78 3.46 -16.49
CA ARG A 100 -3.12 3.10 -17.76
C ARG A 100 -3.38 1.65 -18.16
N ARG A 101 -3.31 0.71 -17.21
CA ARG A 101 -3.62 -0.71 -17.43
C ARG A 101 -5.07 -0.90 -17.85
N SER A 102 -6.00 -0.27 -17.12
CA SER A 102 -7.43 -0.34 -17.39
C SER A 102 -7.76 0.21 -18.79
N ALA A 103 -7.15 1.32 -19.18
CA ALA A 103 -7.30 1.88 -20.52
C ALA A 103 -6.75 0.96 -21.62
N ALA A 104 -5.63 0.26 -21.38
CA ALA A 104 -5.05 -0.66 -22.34
C ALA A 104 -5.89 -1.94 -22.53
N ASN A 105 -6.55 -2.43 -21.47
CA ASN A 105 -7.41 -3.61 -21.53
C ASN A 105 -8.78 -3.34 -22.18
N ALA A 106 -9.20 -2.07 -22.27
CA ALA A 106 -10.46 -1.65 -22.87
C ALA A 106 -10.38 -1.39 -24.40
N ALA A 107 -9.18 -1.48 -25.00
CA ALA A 107 -8.92 -1.24 -26.41
C ALA A 107 -8.88 -2.54 -27.23
#